data_AF-A0A7Y5XWQ3-F1
#
_entry.id   AF-A0A7Y5XWQ3-F1
#
_cell.length_a   1.000
_cell.length_b   1.000
_cell.length_c   1.000
_cell.angle_alpha   90.00
_cell.angle_beta   90.00
_cell.angle_gamma   90.00
#
_symmetry.space_group_name_H-M   'P 1'
#
loop_
_entity.id
_entity.type
_entity.pdbx_description
1 polymer ?
#
loop_
_entity_poly.entity_id
_entity_poly.type
_entity_poly.pdbx_seq_one_letter_code
_entity_poly.pdbx_strand_id
1 'polypeptide(L)' 'MSVDVVVTATPFMDLTFLGLEALPRTGEERFAGDLLRSPGGGAINAIGAARLGLTTALTAPLGQDLEGDFIREELAREG' A
#
# COMPACT_ATOMS: atom_id res chain seq x y z
N MET A 1 -23.42 4.23 10.65
CA MET A 1 -22.85 3.44 9.53
C MET A 1 -22.46 2.09 10.07
N SER A 2 -22.93 1.00 9.45
CA SER A 2 -22.37 -0.34 9.65
C SER A 2 -21.16 -0.50 8.73
N VAL A 3 -20.13 -1.20 9.20
CA VAL A 3 -18.98 -1.61 8.38
C VAL A 3 -19.15 -3.10 8.10
N ASP A 4 -19.08 -3.50 6.84
CA ASP A 4 -19.21 -4.89 6.41
C ASP A 4 -17.91 -5.67 6.65
N VAL A 5 -16.76 -5.02 6.45
CA VAL A 5 -15.42 -5.63 6.63
C VAL A 5 -14.50 -4.70 7.40
N VAL A 6 -13.89 -5.22 8.46
CA VAL A 6 -12.81 -4.56 9.19
C VAL A 6 -11.52 -5.34 8.98
N VAL A 7 -10.54 -4.70 8.32
CA VAL A 7 -9.20 -5.27 8.14
C VAL A 7 -8.32 -4.80 9.28
N THR A 8 -7.73 -5.74 10.02
CA THR A 8 -6.85 -5.47 11.17
C THR A 8 -5.36 -5.69 10.88
N ALA A 9 -5.03 -6.02 9.62
CA ALA A 9 -3.65 -6.23 9.19
C ALA A 9 -2.94 -4.89 8.92
N THR A 10 -1.64 -4.84 9.19
CA THR A 10 -0.81 -3.64 9.00
C THR A 10 -0.70 -3.27 7.52
N PRO A 11 -0.98 -2.01 7.13
CA PRO A 11 -0.64 -1.51 5.80
C PRO A 11 0.85 -1.20 5.68
N PHE A 12 1.37 -1.25 4.46
CA PHE A 12 2.75 -0.87 4.15
C PHE A 12 2.79 0.13 3.00
N MET A 13 3.89 0.87 2.90
CA MET A 13 4.25 1.56 1.66
C MET A 13 5.11 0.61 0.83
N ASP A 14 4.55 0.08 -0.25
CA ASP A 14 5.30 -0.77 -1.17
C ASP A 14 6.09 0.11 -2.15
N LEU A 15 7.38 -0.16 -2.24
CA LEU A 15 8.30 0.46 -3.20
C LEU A 15 8.67 -0.57 -4.25
N THR A 16 8.10 -0.44 -5.44
CA THR A 16 8.35 -1.34 -6.56
C THR A 16 9.30 -0.70 -7.55
N PHE A 17 10.51 -1.24 -7.64
CA PHE A 17 11.51 -0.84 -8.63
C PHE A 17 11.24 -1.57 -9.94
N LEU A 18 10.88 -0.82 -10.98
CA LEU A 18 10.53 -1.36 -12.29
C LEU A 18 11.74 -1.35 -13.22
N GLY A 19 11.81 -2.33 -14.13
CA GLY A 19 12.86 -2.39 -15.15
C GLY A 19 14.24 -2.79 -14.63
N LEU A 20 14.35 -3.44 -13.46
CA LEU A 20 15.59 -4.08 -13.05
C LEU A 20 15.83 -5.36 -13.85
N GLU A 21 16.91 -5.41 -14.62
CA GLU A 21 17.28 -6.59 -15.41
C GLU A 21 17.67 -7.79 -14.53
N ALA A 22 18.16 -7.52 -13.31
CA ALA A 22 18.42 -8.51 -12.28
C ALA A 22 18.59 -7.82 -10.90
N LEU A 23 18.55 -8.61 -9.82
CA LEU A 23 18.86 -8.13 -8.47
C LEU A 23 20.35 -7.72 -8.35
N PRO A 24 20.66 -6.61 -7.65
CA PRO A 24 22.05 -6.19 -7.44
C PRO A 24 22.81 -7.24 -6.62
N ARG A 25 24.11 -7.42 -6.95
CA ARG A 25 25.02 -8.21 -6.11
C ARG A 25 25.51 -7.38 -4.92
N THR A 26 26.12 -8.02 -3.94
CA THR A 26 26.77 -7.32 -2.81
C THR A 26 27.78 -6.29 -3.30
N GLY A 27 27.57 -5.02 -2.94
CA GLY A 27 28.43 -3.91 -3.33
C GLY A 27 28.16 -3.33 -4.72
N GLU A 28 27.15 -3.82 -5.45
CA GLU A 28 26.76 -3.33 -6.77
C GLU A 28 25.59 -2.35 -6.67
N GLU A 29 25.70 -1.19 -7.33
CA GLU A 29 24.58 -0.26 -7.54
C GLU A 29 23.93 -0.54 -8.89
N ARG A 30 22.59 -0.56 -8.94
CA ARG A 30 21.82 -0.66 -10.18
C ARG A 30 20.71 0.37 -10.21
N PHE A 31 20.47 0.92 -11.40
CA PHE A 31 19.41 1.87 -11.65
C PHE A 31 18.17 1.14 -12.16
N ALA A 32 17.05 1.34 -11.47
CA ALA A 32 15.75 0.94 -11.98
C ALA A 32 15.31 1.93 -13.07
N GLY A 33 14.48 1.46 -14.01
CA GLY A 33 13.89 2.33 -15.02
C GLY A 33 12.83 3.26 -14.45
N ASP A 34 12.14 2.82 -13.38
CA ASP A 34 11.13 3.61 -12.67
C ASP A 34 10.94 3.12 -11.22
N LEU A 35 10.26 3.92 -10.40
CA LEU A 35 9.86 3.59 -9.04
C LEU A 35 8.36 3.86 -8.86
N LEU A 36 7.62 2.79 -8.59
CA LEU A 36 6.21 2.87 -8.23
C LEU A 36 6.03 2.79 -6.71
N ARG A 37 5.17 3.66 -6.20
CA ARG A 37 4.72 3.70 -4.80
C ARG A 37 3.27 3.26 -4.74
N SER A 38 2.92 2.36 -3.84
CA SER A 38 1.55 1.88 -3.67
C SER A 38 1.26 1.40 -2.24
N PRO A 39 0.00 1.46 -1.77
CA PRO A 39 -0.37 0.82 -0.51
C PRO A 39 -0.26 -0.71 -0.59
N GLY A 40 0.43 -1.30 0.39
CA GLY A 40 0.64 -2.74 0.54
C GLY A 40 0.02 -3.33 1.79
N GLY A 41 0.21 -4.64 1.99
CA GLY A 41 -0.23 -5.37 3.18
C GLY A 41 -1.74 -5.30 3.42
N GLY A 42 -2.14 -4.86 4.62
CA GLY A 42 -3.55 -4.72 5.00
C GLY A 42 -4.35 -3.78 4.09
N ALA A 43 -3.70 -2.79 3.48
CA ALA A 43 -4.37 -1.90 2.53
C ALA A 43 -4.90 -2.65 1.30
N ILE A 44 -4.19 -3.69 0.82
CA ILE A 44 -4.61 -4.49 -0.34
C ILE A 44 -5.98 -5.13 -0.08
N ASN A 45 -6.17 -5.70 1.11
CA ASN A 45 -7.43 -6.34 1.49
C ASN A 45 -8.56 -5.31 1.66
N ALA A 46 -8.24 -4.15 2.25
CA ALA A 46 -9.23 -3.09 2.44
C ALA A 46 -9.71 -2.52 1.10
N ILE A 47 -8.78 -2.19 0.21
CA ILE A 47 -9.05 -1.70 -1.15
C ILE A 47 -9.81 -2.77 -1.95
N GLY A 48 -9.40 -4.03 -1.86
CA GLY A 48 -10.10 -5.13 -2.52
C GLY A 48 -11.57 -5.26 -2.08
N ALA A 49 -11.85 -5.16 -0.78
CA ALA A 49 -13.21 -5.20 -0.24
C ALA A 49 -14.05 -3.97 -0.67
N ALA A 50 -13.47 -2.77 -0.62
CA ALA A 50 -14.11 -1.55 -1.10
C ALA A 50 -14.50 -1.63 -2.58
N ARG A 51 -13.59 -2.10 -3.44
CA ARG A 51 -13.84 -2.32 -4.88
C ARG A 51 -14.92 -3.36 -5.18
N LEU A 52 -15.18 -4.28 -4.25
CA LEU A 52 -16.29 -5.25 -4.33
C LEU A 52 -17.63 -4.66 -3.85
N GLY A 53 -17.66 -3.39 -3.43
CA GLY A 53 -18.86 -2.68 -3.00
C GLY A 53 -19.20 -2.83 -1.52
N LEU A 54 -18.25 -3.30 -0.69
CA LEU A 54 -18.44 -3.46 0.75
C LEU A 54 -18.01 -2.20 1.50
N THR A 55 -18.78 -1.80 2.51
CA THR A 55 -18.38 -0.72 3.43
C THR A 55 -17.21 -1.23 4.26
N THR A 56 -16.01 -0.67 4.05
CA THR A 56 -14.77 -1.25 4.58
C THR A 56 -14.06 -0.28 5.51
N ALA A 57 -13.45 -0.80 6.59
CA ALA A 57 -12.55 -0.04 7.45
C ALA A 57 -11.20 -0.77 7.61
N LEU A 58 -10.11 -0.02 7.61
CA LEU A 58 -8.78 -0.49 7.99
C LEU A 58 -8.46 0.03 9.39
N THR A 59 -8.19 -0.87 10.33
CA THR A 59 -7.80 -0.55 11.70
C THR A 59 -6.38 -1.04 11.97
N ALA A 60 -5.43 -0.13 11.82
CA ALA A 60 -4.02 -0.36 12.04
C ALA A 60 -3.33 0.96 12.40
N PRO A 61 -2.20 0.93 13.13
CA PRO A 61 -1.39 2.12 13.31
C PRO A 61 -0.85 2.59 11.94
N LEU A 62 -0.81 3.91 11.76
CA LEU A 62 -0.22 4.55 10.59
C LEU A 62 0.78 5.61 11.06
N GLY A 63 1.89 5.75 10.35
CA GLY A 63 2.90 6.77 10.62
C GLY A 63 2.32 8.18 10.50
N GLN A 64 2.93 9.15 11.19
CA GLN A 64 2.69 10.57 10.98
C GLN A 64 3.80 11.15 10.09
N ASP A 65 3.97 10.51 8.94
CA ASP A 65 4.97 10.80 7.92
C ASP A 65 4.29 10.83 6.52
N LEU A 66 5.06 11.19 5.50
CA LEU A 66 4.56 11.34 4.13
C LEU A 66 3.98 10.03 3.59
N GLU A 67 4.59 8.91 3.96
CA GLU A 67 4.16 7.58 3.56
C GLU A 67 2.83 7.19 4.23
N GLY A 68 2.66 7.52 5.51
CA GLY A 68 1.40 7.38 6.23
C GLY A 68 0.30 8.24 5.62
N ASP A 69 0.57 9.51 5.32
CA ASP A 69 -0.38 10.40 4.66
C ASP A 69 -0.77 9.89 3.27
N PHE A 70 0.21 9.43 2.47
CA PHE A 70 -0.06 8.82 1.16
C PHE A 70 -0.98 7.60 1.26
N ILE A 71 -0.70 6.66 2.17
CA ILE A 71 -1.55 5.47 2.35
C ILE A 71 -2.97 5.88 2.74
N ARG A 72 -3.12 6.86 3.63
CA ARG A 72 -4.42 7.39 4.04
C ARG A 72 -5.19 7.98 2.85
N GLU A 73 -4.53 8.77 2.03
CA GLU A 73 -5.14 9.39 0.85
C GLU A 73 -5.56 8.34 -0.18
N GLU A 74 -4.70 7.36 -0.48
CA GLU A 74 -5.02 6.30 -1.44
C GLU A 74 -6.20 5.43 -0.96
N LEU A 75 -6.25 5.09 0.33
CA LEU A 75 -7.41 4.40 0.89
C LEU A 75 -8.70 5.22 0.72
N ALA A 76 -8.64 6.53 0.98
CA ALA A 76 -9.81 7.41 0.83
C ALA A 76 -10.28 7.56 -0.63
N ARG A 77 -9.41 7.34 -1.62
CA ARG A 77 -9.79 7.36 -3.05
C ARG A 77 -10.60 6.13 -3.47
N GLU A 78 -10.45 5.01 -2.77
CA GLU A 78 -11.06 3.72 -3.13
C GLU A 78 -12.50 3.56 -2.59
N GLY A 79 -12.92 4.42 -1.67
CA GLY A 79 -14.24 4.41 -1.02
C GLY A 79 -14.21 3.84 0.39
#